data_AF-A0A6H9YVC7-F1
#
_entry.id   AF-A0A6H9YVC7-F1
#
_cell.length_a   1.000
_cell.length_b   1.000
_cell.length_c   1.000
_cell.angle_alpha   90.00
_cell.angle_beta   90.00
_cell.angle_gamma   90.00
#
_symmetry.space_group_name_H-M   'P 1'
#
loop_
_entity.id
_entity.type
_entity.pdbx_description
1 polymer ?
#
loop_
_entity_poly.entity_id
_entity_poly.type
_entity_poly.pdbx_seq_one_letter_code
_entity_poly.pdbx_strand_id
1 'polypeptide(L)'
;MTPGTLVLLHAPSSSATAWGDLPEMLRSYGMDVVTPDVAESGTRYVARASLIIAATAPASPLVLVAYGAAGPLLPAVALAQRAAHRKVGGYVFIDAELPRPRREHDHDHGDPPAPVPSDWPDAPCGYLRTNGAQPDEHHEAMREATLRGWPVVEQRPPTAVAQSLSELIATL
;
A
#
# COMPACT_ATOMS: atom_id res chain seq x y z
N MET A 1 -7.60 -14.10 -0.85
CA MET A 1 -6.48 -14.90 -0.28
C MET A 1 -6.47 -14.77 1.24
N THR A 2 -5.64 -15.55 1.95
CA THR A 2 -5.35 -15.33 3.38
C THR A 2 -3.94 -14.75 3.52
N PRO A 3 -3.77 -13.50 3.99
CA PRO A 3 -2.45 -12.92 4.20
C PRO A 3 -1.75 -13.58 5.39
N GLY A 4 -0.41 -13.65 5.33
CA GLY A 4 0.40 -13.96 6.51
C GLY A 4 0.49 -12.74 7.42
N THR A 5 1.00 -11.63 6.88
CA THR A 5 1.09 -10.33 7.56
C THR A 5 0.66 -9.20 6.63
N LEU A 6 -0.10 -8.25 7.15
CA LEU A 6 -0.41 -6.97 6.52
C LEU A 6 0.63 -5.93 6.89
N VAL A 7 1.15 -5.21 5.90
CA VAL A 7 2.06 -4.09 6.12
C VAL A 7 1.38 -2.81 5.70
N LEU A 8 1.07 -1.94 6.66
CA LEU A 8 0.39 -0.66 6.43
C LEU A 8 1.40 0.49 6.36
N LEU A 9 1.61 1.01 5.15
CA LEU A 9 2.58 2.07 4.83
C LEU A 9 1.85 3.43 4.75
N HIS A 10 2.12 4.30 5.72
CA HIS A 10 1.57 5.65 5.75
C HIS A 10 2.26 6.56 4.71
N ALA A 11 1.60 7.65 4.31
CA ALA A 11 2.19 8.63 3.41
C ALA A 11 3.50 9.23 4.00
N PRO A 12 4.55 9.51 3.21
CA PRO A 12 5.84 10.03 3.72
C PRO A 12 5.76 11.36 4.49
N SER A 13 4.74 12.18 4.24
CA SER A 13 4.48 13.44 4.98
C SER A 13 3.73 13.23 6.30
N SER A 14 3.52 11.98 6.69
CA SER A 14 2.74 11.56 7.85
C SER A 14 3.54 10.59 8.74
N SER A 15 2.87 9.91 9.65
CA SER A 15 3.45 8.89 10.54
C SER A 15 2.49 7.71 10.69
N ALA A 16 2.95 6.63 11.34
CA ALA A 16 2.12 5.48 11.62
C ALA A 16 0.88 5.80 12.47
N THR A 17 0.85 6.91 13.21
CA THR A 17 -0.32 7.32 14.00
C THR A 17 -1.51 7.74 13.14
N ALA A 18 -1.29 8.06 11.86
CA ALA A 18 -2.38 8.39 10.92
C ALA A 18 -3.34 7.22 10.67
N TRP A 19 -2.93 5.99 10.98
CA TRP A 19 -3.80 4.82 10.90
C TRP A 19 -4.87 4.77 12.00
N GLY A 20 -4.73 5.56 13.07
CA GLY A 20 -5.64 5.51 14.22
C GLY A 20 -5.81 4.08 14.74
N ASP A 21 -7.06 3.66 14.97
CA ASP A 21 -7.41 2.33 15.48
C ASP A 21 -7.44 1.23 14.39
N LEU A 22 -7.12 1.56 13.13
CA LEU A 22 -7.18 0.59 12.03
C LEU A 22 -6.34 -0.67 12.29
N PRO A 23 -5.08 -0.59 12.77
CA PRO A 23 -4.27 -1.77 13.03
C PRO A 23 -4.90 -2.66 14.11
N GLU A 24 -5.43 -2.09 15.19
CA GLU A 24 -6.10 -2.81 16.28
C GLU A 24 -7.39 -3.48 15.79
N MET A 25 -8.19 -2.79 14.97
CA MET A 25 -9.40 -3.37 14.37
C MET A 25 -9.07 -4.54 13.45
N LEU A 26 -8.06 -4.43 12.59
CA LEU A 26 -7.62 -5.52 11.71
C LEU A 26 -7.10 -6.72 12.52
N ARG A 27 -6.38 -6.48 13.62
CA ARG A 27 -5.96 -7.54 14.55
C ARG A 27 -7.15 -8.21 15.25
N SER A 28 -8.20 -7.46 15.57
CA SER A 28 -9.45 -8.03 16.11
C SER A 28 -10.15 -8.99 15.13
N TYR A 29 -9.90 -8.82 13.83
CA TYR A 29 -10.34 -9.74 12.77
C TYR A 29 -9.37 -10.90 12.53
N GLY A 30 -8.35 -11.06 13.39
CA GLY A 30 -7.40 -12.18 13.34
C GLY A 30 -6.25 -11.98 12.35
N MET A 31 -6.03 -10.76 11.84
CA MET A 31 -4.91 -10.47 10.93
C MET A 31 -3.67 -10.02 11.69
N ASP A 32 -2.49 -10.48 11.26
CA ASP A 32 -1.23 -9.92 11.73
C ASP A 32 -0.92 -8.61 10.98
N VAL A 33 -0.53 -7.57 11.71
CA VAL A 33 -0.41 -6.21 11.16
C VAL A 33 0.86 -5.53 11.65
N VAL A 34 1.67 -5.09 10.70
CA VAL A 34 2.87 -4.28 10.89
C VAL A 34 2.64 -2.89 10.31
N THR A 35 2.96 -1.85 11.08
CA THR A 35 2.81 -0.44 10.69
C THR A 35 4.18 0.24 10.80
N PRO A 36 5.03 0.18 9.75
CA PRO A 36 6.33 0.84 9.79
C PRO A 36 6.15 2.36 9.94
N ASP A 37 6.81 2.95 10.94
CA ASP A 37 6.87 4.40 11.13
C ASP A 37 8.14 4.96 10.47
N VAL A 38 7.98 5.72 9.39
CA VAL A 38 9.05 6.10 8.46
C VAL A 38 9.01 7.59 8.22
N ALA A 39 10.00 8.32 8.74
CA ALA A 39 10.07 9.78 8.61
C ALA A 39 10.69 10.24 7.27
N GLU A 40 11.37 9.34 6.56
CA GLU A 40 12.03 9.61 5.30
C GLU A 40 11.04 9.66 4.12
N SER A 41 11.51 10.05 2.93
CA SER A 41 10.73 10.05 1.69
C SER A 41 11.48 9.31 0.56
N GLY A 42 10.80 9.06 -0.57
CA GLY A 42 11.41 8.49 -1.77
C GLY A 42 12.16 7.18 -1.54
N THR A 43 13.39 7.09 -2.07
CA THR A 43 14.22 5.88 -1.94
C THR A 43 14.60 5.60 -0.48
N ARG A 44 14.78 6.64 0.35
CA ARG A 44 15.11 6.47 1.77
C ARG A 44 13.92 5.92 2.55
N TYR A 45 12.69 6.33 2.21
CA TYR A 45 11.47 5.72 2.75
C TYR A 45 11.44 4.22 2.46
N VAL A 46 11.68 3.82 1.20
CA VAL A 46 11.68 2.40 0.80
C VAL A 46 12.71 1.61 1.62
N ALA A 47 13.93 2.14 1.76
CA ALA A 47 14.99 1.50 2.53
C ALA A 47 14.62 1.36 4.00
N ARG A 48 14.13 2.43 4.63
CA ARG A 48 13.74 2.45 6.04
C ARG A 48 12.57 1.52 6.32
N ALA A 49 11.50 1.61 5.51
CA ALA A 49 10.34 0.72 5.59
C ALA A 49 10.78 -0.74 5.51
N SER A 50 11.64 -1.07 4.55
CA SER A 50 12.11 -2.45 4.35
C SER A 50 12.91 -2.99 5.54
N LEU A 51 13.73 -2.15 6.18
CA LEU A 51 14.47 -2.52 7.40
C LEU A 51 13.53 -2.76 8.59
N ILE A 52 12.53 -1.89 8.78
CA ILE A 52 11.55 -2.05 9.86
C ILE A 52 10.74 -3.33 9.65
N ILE A 53 10.25 -3.58 8.42
CA ILE A 53 9.54 -4.81 8.07
C ILE A 53 10.43 -6.04 8.32
N ALA A 54 11.72 -5.99 7.98
CA ALA A 54 12.63 -7.11 8.25
C ALA A 54 12.79 -7.38 9.75
N ALA A 55 12.86 -6.32 10.57
CA ALA A 55 13.03 -6.43 12.01
C ALA A 55 11.82 -7.05 12.73
N THR A 56 10.61 -6.99 12.13
CA THR A 56 9.41 -7.62 12.71
C THR A 56 9.24 -9.10 12.36
N ALA A 57 10.12 -9.66 11.50
CA ALA A 57 10.07 -11.06 11.05
C ALA A 57 8.66 -11.52 10.60
N PRO A 58 8.02 -10.83 9.64
CA PRO A 58 6.62 -11.05 9.30
C PRO A 58 6.37 -12.39 8.60
N ALA A 59 5.18 -12.94 8.79
CA ALA A 59 4.75 -14.17 8.14
C ALA A 59 4.42 -13.92 6.67
N SER A 60 4.88 -14.81 5.79
CA SER A 60 4.53 -14.79 4.36
C SER A 60 3.19 -15.51 4.09
N PRO A 61 2.42 -15.11 3.08
CA PRO A 61 2.68 -14.01 2.14
C PRO A 61 2.34 -12.64 2.74
N LEU A 62 3.14 -11.63 2.39
CA LEU A 62 2.89 -10.24 2.77
C LEU A 62 1.83 -9.62 1.87
N VAL A 63 0.93 -8.84 2.46
CA VAL A 63 0.07 -7.92 1.69
C VAL A 63 0.49 -6.51 2.04
N LEU A 64 0.98 -5.78 1.03
CA LEU A 64 1.45 -4.41 1.20
C LEU A 64 0.30 -3.45 0.94
N VAL A 65 0.00 -2.62 1.94
CA VAL A 65 -1.07 -1.65 1.91
C VAL A 65 -0.45 -0.27 1.99
N ALA A 66 -0.77 0.63 1.06
CA ALA A 66 -0.27 2.00 1.09
C ALA A 66 -1.40 3.03 1.11
N TYR A 67 -1.12 4.14 1.79
CA TYR A 67 -1.99 5.32 1.83
C TYR A 67 -1.36 6.53 1.12
N GLY A 68 -2.16 7.26 0.34
CA GLY A 68 -1.74 8.49 -0.32
C GLY A 68 -0.47 8.33 -1.17
N ALA A 69 0.50 9.21 -0.93
CA ALA A 69 1.79 9.25 -1.63
C ALA A 69 2.72 8.05 -1.35
N ALA A 70 2.35 7.12 -0.47
CA ALA A 70 3.09 5.86 -0.31
C ALA A 70 2.78 4.85 -1.43
N GLY A 71 1.67 5.02 -2.16
CA GLY A 71 1.24 4.09 -3.21
C GLY A 71 2.31 3.85 -4.29
N PRO A 72 2.92 4.90 -4.88
CA PRO A 72 3.98 4.76 -5.87
C PRO A 72 5.24 4.03 -5.36
N LEU A 73 5.42 3.92 -4.04
CA LEU A 73 6.59 3.28 -3.42
C LEU A 73 6.40 1.76 -3.23
N LEU A 74 5.18 1.24 -3.30
CA LEU A 74 4.88 -0.18 -3.09
C LEU A 74 5.71 -1.14 -3.96
N PRO A 75 5.92 -0.89 -5.27
CA PRO A 75 6.69 -1.83 -6.10
C PRO A 75 8.15 -1.97 -5.64
N ALA A 76 8.76 -0.87 -5.18
CA ALA A 76 10.13 -0.86 -4.70
C ALA A 76 10.24 -1.54 -3.32
N VAL A 77 9.27 -1.32 -2.43
CA VAL A 77 9.19 -2.06 -1.15
C VAL A 77 9.02 -3.56 -1.42
N ALA A 78 8.14 -3.95 -2.34
CA ALA A 78 7.94 -5.35 -2.70
C ALA A 78 9.19 -6.00 -3.29
N LEU A 79 9.92 -5.28 -4.16
CA LEU A 79 11.21 -5.77 -4.68
C LEU A 79 12.18 -6.07 -3.53
N ALA A 80 12.27 -5.19 -2.52
CA ALA A 80 13.10 -5.41 -1.35
C ALA A 80 12.63 -6.61 -0.50
N GLN A 81 11.32 -6.82 -0.36
CA GLN A 81 10.78 -8.01 0.33
C GLN A 81 11.10 -9.31 -0.43
N ARG A 82 10.96 -9.31 -1.76
CA ARG A 82 11.32 -10.45 -2.61
C ARG A 82 12.80 -10.79 -2.55
N ALA A 83 13.67 -9.77 -2.58
CA ALA A 83 15.11 -9.94 -2.41
C ALA A 83 15.47 -10.56 -1.04
N ALA A 84 14.63 -10.33 -0.03
CA ALA A 84 14.74 -10.95 1.29
C ALA A 84 13.93 -12.26 1.44
N HIS A 85 13.59 -12.91 0.32
CA HIS A 85 12.85 -14.17 0.24
C HIS A 85 11.46 -14.18 0.88
N ARG A 86 10.81 -13.01 0.98
CA ARG A 86 9.42 -12.89 1.45
C ARG A 86 8.49 -12.72 0.26
N LYS A 87 7.52 -13.62 0.12
CA LYS A 87 6.51 -13.57 -0.94
C LYS A 87 5.57 -12.38 -0.69
N VAL A 88 5.42 -11.49 -1.67
CA VAL A 88 4.34 -10.51 -1.69
C VAL A 88 3.13 -11.16 -2.36
N GLY A 89 2.05 -11.33 -1.61
CA GLY A 89 0.81 -11.96 -2.05
C GLY A 89 -0.15 -11.00 -2.72
N GLY A 90 -0.02 -9.70 -2.49
CA GLY A 90 -0.82 -8.68 -3.15
C GLY A 90 -0.56 -7.27 -2.65
N TYR A 91 -1.18 -6.31 -3.34
CA TYR A 91 -1.06 -4.88 -3.11
C TYR A 91 -2.44 -4.28 -2.87
N VAL A 92 -2.57 -3.42 -1.86
CA VAL A 92 -3.80 -2.64 -1.64
C VAL A 92 -3.47 -1.16 -1.57
N PHE A 93 -4.19 -0.37 -2.36
CA PHE A 93 -4.08 1.09 -2.40
C PHE A 93 -5.28 1.69 -1.68
N ILE A 94 -5.06 2.36 -0.55
CA ILE A 94 -6.10 3.06 0.21
C ILE A 94 -5.97 4.55 -0.09
N ASP A 95 -6.91 5.13 -0.85
CA ASP A 95 -6.84 6.54 -1.27
C ASP A 95 -5.41 6.94 -1.67
N ALA A 96 -4.78 6.11 -2.50
CA ALA A 96 -3.36 6.18 -2.80
C ALA A 96 -3.13 6.38 -4.29
N GLU A 97 -2.07 7.10 -4.60
CA GLU A 97 -1.61 7.23 -5.98
C GLU A 97 -1.12 5.88 -6.50
N LEU A 98 -1.40 5.59 -7.77
CA LEU A 98 -0.92 4.35 -8.37
C LEU A 98 0.52 4.52 -8.90
N PRO A 99 1.37 3.48 -8.80
CA PRO A 99 2.67 3.48 -9.44
C PRO A 99 2.54 3.72 -10.94
N ARG A 100 3.29 4.72 -11.42
CA ARG A 100 3.43 5.07 -12.84
C ARG A 100 4.86 4.78 -13.28
N PRO A 101 5.06 4.05 -14.40
CA PRO A 101 6.38 3.95 -14.99
C PRO A 101 6.88 5.35 -15.34
N ARG A 102 8.15 5.64 -15.03
CA ARG A 102 8.77 6.92 -15.37
C ARG A 102 8.67 7.16 -16.88
N ARG A 103 8.07 8.28 -17.28
CA ARG A 103 8.21 8.79 -18.65
C ARG A 103 9.51 9.61 -18.70
N GLU A 104 10.28 9.46 -19.77
CA GLU A 104 11.63 10.05 -19.91
C GLU A 104 11.67 11.59 -19.78
N HIS A 105 10.50 12.26 -19.82
CA HIS A 105 10.36 13.72 -19.83
C HIS A 105 9.92 14.37 -18.49
N ASP A 106 9.74 13.62 -17.39
CA ASP A 106 9.45 14.24 -16.09
C ASP A 106 10.73 14.82 -15.46
N HIS A 107 10.99 16.09 -15.76
CA HIS A 107 11.96 16.92 -15.06
C HIS A 107 11.32 17.52 -13.81
N ASP A 108 11.00 16.68 -12.82
CA ASP A 108 10.53 17.20 -11.53
C ASP A 108 11.72 17.53 -10.61
N HIS A 109 11.62 18.63 -9.84
CA HIS A 109 12.65 19.16 -8.95
C HIS A 109 12.68 18.46 -7.57
N GLY A 110 12.09 17.27 -7.46
CA GLY A 110 12.03 16.44 -6.25
C GLY A 110 12.99 15.24 -6.24
N ASP A 111 12.94 14.45 -5.16
CA ASP A 111 13.61 13.15 -5.10
C ASP A 111 13.10 12.27 -6.27
N PRO A 112 13.99 11.56 -6.98
CA PRO A 112 13.56 10.73 -8.09
C PRO A 112 12.54 9.69 -7.60
N PRO A 113 11.41 9.50 -8.32
CA PRO A 113 10.41 8.52 -7.94
C PRO A 113 11.07 7.14 -7.85
N ALA A 114 10.61 6.32 -6.90
CA ALA A 114 11.13 4.98 -6.74
C ALA A 114 10.96 4.20 -8.06
N PRO A 115 11.98 3.44 -8.51
CA PRO A 115 11.89 2.71 -9.76
C PRO A 115 10.76 1.68 -9.66
N VAL A 116 9.84 1.71 -10.63
CA VAL A 116 8.81 0.67 -10.79
C VAL A 116 9.45 -0.47 -11.59
N PRO A 117 9.54 -1.69 -11.01
CA PRO A 117 10.06 -2.86 -11.73
C PRO A 117 9.26 -3.15 -12.99
N SER A 118 9.92 -3.64 -14.05
CA SER A 118 9.28 -3.92 -15.35
C SER A 118 8.27 -5.06 -15.31
N ASP A 119 8.38 -5.95 -14.32
CA ASP A 119 7.51 -7.09 -14.07
C ASP A 119 6.29 -6.74 -13.20
N TRP A 120 6.15 -5.48 -12.79
CA TRP A 120 5.05 -5.06 -11.92
C TRP A 120 3.75 -4.77 -12.73
N PRO A 121 2.56 -5.15 -12.22
CA PRO A 121 2.32 -5.87 -10.97
C PRO A 121 2.60 -7.37 -11.07
N ASP A 122 3.35 -7.89 -10.11
CA ASP A 122 3.72 -9.31 -9.99
C ASP A 122 2.82 -10.10 -9.01
N ALA A 123 1.85 -9.43 -8.39
CA ALA A 123 0.82 -9.99 -7.53
C ALA A 123 -0.51 -9.21 -7.69
N PRO A 124 -1.67 -9.79 -7.30
CA PRO A 124 -2.97 -9.12 -7.38
C PRO A 124 -2.97 -7.75 -6.68
N CYS A 125 -3.64 -6.78 -7.30
CA CYS A 125 -3.81 -5.43 -6.78
C CYS A 125 -5.28 -5.15 -6.50
N GLY A 126 -5.57 -4.45 -5.41
CA GLY A 126 -6.89 -3.92 -5.07
C GLY A 126 -6.83 -2.44 -4.71
N TYR A 127 -7.95 -1.74 -4.86
CA TYR A 127 -8.09 -0.34 -4.48
C TYR A 127 -9.25 -0.16 -3.51
N LEU A 128 -9.01 0.54 -2.40
CA LEU A 128 -10.01 0.92 -1.41
C LEU A 128 -10.10 2.44 -1.36
N ARG A 129 -11.28 2.99 -1.62
CA ARG A 129 -11.58 4.40 -1.43
C ARG A 129 -12.27 4.61 -0.10
N THR A 130 -11.80 5.51 0.75
CA THR A 130 -12.49 5.86 2.00
C THR A 130 -13.37 7.10 1.81
N ASN A 131 -14.49 7.15 2.54
CA ASN A 131 -15.46 8.24 2.44
C ASN A 131 -14.93 9.62 2.90
N GLY A 132 -13.74 9.68 3.51
CA GLY A 132 -13.11 10.91 3.99
C GLY A 132 -12.18 11.60 2.99
N ALA A 133 -11.82 10.93 1.90
CA ALA A 133 -10.94 11.51 0.88
C ALA A 133 -11.66 12.60 0.09
N GLN A 134 -10.97 13.71 -0.23
CA GLN A 134 -11.55 14.75 -1.07
C GLN A 134 -12.02 14.16 -2.43
N PRO A 135 -13.19 14.58 -2.96
CA PRO A 135 -13.78 13.95 -4.14
C PRO A 135 -12.90 13.90 -5.38
N ASP A 136 -11.98 14.87 -5.51
CA ASP A 136 -11.20 15.09 -6.73
C ASP A 136 -9.79 14.50 -6.68
N GLU A 137 -9.13 14.46 -5.51
CA GLU A 137 -7.71 14.11 -5.38
C GLU A 137 -7.38 12.66 -5.79
N HIS A 138 -8.37 11.74 -5.72
CA HIS A 138 -8.13 10.30 -5.94
C HIS A 138 -9.03 9.67 -7.03
N HIS A 139 -9.80 10.49 -7.75
CA HIS A 139 -10.71 10.01 -8.78
C HIS A 139 -9.95 9.45 -9.99
N GLU A 140 -8.75 9.96 -10.27
CA GLU A 140 -7.90 9.46 -11.35
C GLU A 140 -7.33 8.07 -11.01
N ALA A 141 -6.77 7.91 -9.81
CA ALA A 141 -6.22 6.63 -9.34
C ALA A 141 -7.27 5.51 -9.32
N MET A 142 -8.49 5.81 -8.86
CA MET A 142 -9.59 4.84 -8.85
C MET A 142 -10.04 4.45 -10.27
N ARG A 143 -10.11 5.43 -11.20
CA ARG A 143 -10.40 5.15 -12.61
C ARG A 143 -9.31 4.30 -13.23
N GLU A 144 -8.05 4.59 -12.94
CA GLU A 144 -6.91 3.83 -13.41
C GLU A 144 -6.91 2.39 -12.88
N ALA A 145 -7.22 2.18 -11.59
CA ALA A 145 -7.39 0.85 -11.00
C ALA A 145 -8.51 0.05 -11.70
N THR A 146 -9.65 0.70 -11.96
CA THR A 146 -10.76 0.11 -12.71
C THR A 146 -10.36 -0.29 -14.13
N LEU A 147 -9.65 0.60 -14.85
CA LEU A 147 -9.16 0.34 -16.21
C LEU A 147 -8.14 -0.81 -16.25
N ARG A 148 -7.37 -0.99 -15.16
CA ARG A 148 -6.45 -2.12 -14.97
C ARG A 148 -7.17 -3.43 -14.55
N GLY A 149 -8.49 -3.39 -14.36
CA GLY A 149 -9.31 -4.54 -13.96
C GLY A 149 -9.14 -4.97 -12.50
N TRP A 150 -8.64 -4.08 -11.64
CA TRP A 150 -8.43 -4.38 -10.22
C TRP A 150 -9.75 -4.27 -9.44
N PRO A 151 -9.98 -5.10 -8.41
CA PRO A 151 -11.10 -4.91 -7.51
C PRO A 151 -11.03 -3.53 -6.84
N VAL A 152 -12.09 -2.73 -7.01
CA VAL A 152 -12.24 -1.40 -6.41
C VAL A 152 -13.40 -1.44 -5.44
N VAL A 153 -13.14 -1.10 -4.18
CA VAL A 153 -14.14 -1.00 -3.12
C VAL A 153 -14.24 0.44 -2.66
N GLU A 154 -15.45 0.99 -2.64
CA GLU A 154 -15.73 2.27 -1.99
C GLU A 154 -16.32 1.99 -0.60
N GLN A 155 -15.55 2.28 0.44
CA GLN A 155 -16.03 2.19 1.81
C GLN A 155 -17.01 3.33 2.07
N ARG A 156 -18.20 2.98 2.56
CA ARG A 156 -19.22 3.92 3.01
C ARG A 156 -19.69 3.56 4.42
N PRO A 157 -19.88 4.54 5.32
CA PRO A 157 -20.50 4.28 6.61
C PRO A 157 -21.87 3.61 6.45
N PRO A 158 -22.25 2.65 7.32
CA PRO A 158 -21.61 2.34 8.61
C PRO A 158 -20.47 1.32 8.57
N THR A 159 -20.11 0.78 7.39
CA THR A 159 -19.05 -0.23 7.30
C THR A 159 -17.69 0.35 7.71
N ALA A 160 -16.96 -0.32 8.61
CA ALA A 160 -15.64 0.12 9.03
C ALA A 160 -14.59 -0.07 7.91
N VAL A 161 -13.60 0.81 7.83
CA VAL A 161 -12.47 0.68 6.87
C VAL A 161 -11.76 -0.66 7.03
N ALA A 162 -11.57 -1.12 8.27
CA ALA A 162 -10.98 -2.43 8.57
C ALA A 162 -11.75 -3.58 7.91
N GLN A 163 -13.08 -3.50 7.89
CA GLN A 163 -13.94 -4.53 7.32
C GLN A 163 -13.88 -4.50 5.80
N SER A 164 -14.00 -3.32 5.18
CA SER A 164 -13.87 -3.20 3.72
C SER A 164 -12.49 -3.63 3.22
N LEU A 165 -11.43 -3.34 3.99
CA LEU A 165 -10.08 -3.78 3.70
C LEU A 165 -9.93 -5.31 3.80
N SER A 166 -10.45 -5.92 4.88
CA SER A 166 -10.37 -7.38 5.06
C SER A 166 -11.12 -8.13 3.95
N GLU A 167 -12.32 -7.67 3.59
CA GLU A 167 -13.13 -8.22 2.50
C GLU A 167 -12.40 -8.07 1.15
N LEU A 168 -11.83 -6.91 0.86
CA LEU A 168 -11.04 -6.70 -0.35
C LEU A 168 -9.86 -7.67 -0.43
N ILE A 169 -9.07 -7.81 0.65
CA ILE A 169 -7.92 -8.74 0.68
C ILE A 169 -8.36 -10.19 0.48
N ALA A 170 -9.55 -10.57 0.97
CA ALA A 170 -10.09 -11.89 0.76
C ALA A 170 -10.38 -12.19 -0.72
N THR A 171 -10.65 -11.16 -1.55
CA THR A 171 -10.89 -11.29 -3.00
C THR A 171 -9.64 -11.33 -3.88
N LEU A 172 -8.48 -10.91 -3.34
CA LEU A 172 -7.18 -10.95 -4.03
C LEU A 172 -6.62 -12.38 -4.11
#